data_AF-A0A933UPN4-F1
#
_entry.id   AF-A0A933UPN4-F1
#
_cell.length_a   1.000
_cell.length_b   1.000
_cell.length_c   1.000
_cell.angle_alpha   90.00
_cell.angle_beta   90.00
_cell.angle_gamma   90.00
#
_symmetry.space_group_name_H-M   'P 1'
#
loop_
_entity.id
_entity.type
_entity.pdbx_description
1 polymer ?
#
loop_
_entity_poly.entity_id
_entity_poly.type
_entity_poly.pdbx_seq_one_letter_code
_entity_poly.pdbx_strand_id
1 'polypeptide(L)'
;GALDALAPRLQALREDVAQLRQQIALAQLHVDMVAAFAAECVDGAAPAASLADVPVLCDALRAGVEDVSSSALRVNTDLVEVGHLVETAGGLVDEFRGFLGQWRILVMRHRLGAALREHVGPIDDQLGATWDQLARLRELGAHCRRAVVTVDTAAMESELGLVRLAALRVAA
;
A
#
# COMPACT_ATOMS: atom_id res chain seq x y z
N GLY A 1 5.17 -11.84 -18.75
CA GLY A 1 4.62 -12.83 -17.80
C GLY A 1 4.38 -12.18 -16.44
N ALA A 2 3.82 -12.89 -15.46
CA ALA A 2 3.53 -12.35 -14.13
C ALA A 2 4.77 -11.76 -13.43
N LEU A 3 5.95 -12.37 -13.64
CA LEU A 3 7.23 -11.87 -13.16
C LEU A 3 7.64 -10.54 -13.84
N ASP A 4 7.48 -10.42 -15.16
CA ASP A 4 7.83 -9.19 -15.91
C ASP A 4 6.93 -8.02 -15.53
N ALA A 5 5.67 -8.29 -15.16
CA ALA A 5 4.73 -7.28 -14.70
C ALA A 5 4.99 -6.82 -13.26
N LEU A 6 5.74 -7.60 -12.46
CA LEU A 6 5.90 -7.33 -11.04
C LEU A 6 6.73 -6.07 -10.77
N ALA A 7 7.86 -5.91 -11.46
CA ALA A 7 8.75 -4.77 -11.29
C ALA A 7 8.07 -3.41 -11.56
N PRO A 8 7.40 -3.18 -12.71
CA PRO A 8 6.72 -1.92 -12.95
C PRO A 8 5.54 -1.68 -11.97
N ARG A 9 4.85 -2.72 -11.51
CA ARG A 9 3.76 -2.56 -10.52
C ARG A 9 4.25 -2.25 -9.11
N LEU A 10 5.37 -2.84 -8.68
CA LEU A 10 6.00 -2.47 -7.41
C LEU A 10 6.53 -1.03 -7.44
N GLN A 11 7.02 -0.58 -8.59
CA GLN A 11 7.42 0.81 -8.78
C GLN A 11 6.23 1.77 -8.63
N ALA A 12 5.13 1.50 -9.35
CA ALA A 12 3.91 2.31 -9.27
C ALA A 12 3.36 2.34 -7.83
N LEU A 13 3.24 1.18 -7.18
CA LEU A 13 2.79 1.09 -5.79
C LEU A 13 3.68 1.92 -4.84
N ARG A 14 4.99 1.95 -5.07
CA ARG A 14 5.91 2.77 -4.25
C ARG A 14 5.63 4.26 -4.42
N GLU A 15 5.35 4.71 -5.64
CA GLU A 15 5.01 6.10 -5.95
C GLU A 15 3.66 6.48 -5.31
N ASP A 16 2.65 5.61 -5.43
CA ASP A 16 1.34 5.81 -4.82
C ASP A 16 1.40 5.85 -3.29
N VAL A 17 2.20 4.99 -2.66
CA VAL A 17 2.42 5.02 -1.21
C VAL A 17 3.14 6.30 -0.78
N ALA A 18 4.10 6.79 -1.57
CA ALA A 18 4.79 8.04 -1.27
C ALA A 18 3.82 9.24 -1.35
N GLN A 19 2.97 9.28 -2.37
CA GLN A 19 1.93 10.29 -2.52
C GLN A 19 0.92 10.24 -1.37
N LEU A 20 0.44 9.05 -1.00
CA LEU A 20 -0.49 8.89 0.12
C LEU A 20 0.10 9.40 1.43
N ARG A 21 1.38 9.10 1.70
CA ARG A 21 2.09 9.61 2.89
C ARG A 21 2.15 11.13 2.92
N GLN A 22 2.42 11.75 1.77
CA GLN A 22 2.41 13.21 1.66
C GLN A 22 1.02 13.79 1.96
N GLN A 23 -0.04 13.20 1.40
CA GLN A 23 -1.41 13.65 1.64
C GLN A 23 -1.84 13.49 3.11
N ILE A 24 -1.47 12.37 3.75
CA ILE A 24 -1.71 12.16 5.19
C ILE A 24 -0.99 13.23 6.01
N ALA A 25 0.27 13.54 5.70
CA ALA A 25 1.03 14.57 6.41
C ALA A 25 0.40 15.97 6.25
N LEU A 26 -0.11 16.29 5.06
CA LEU A 26 -0.84 17.54 4.83
C LEU A 26 -2.16 17.59 5.60
N ALA A 27 -2.93 16.50 5.61
CA ALA A 27 -4.16 16.42 6.40
C ALA A 27 -3.90 16.58 7.90
N GLN A 28 -2.83 15.96 8.42
CA GLN A 28 -2.41 16.13 9.82
C GLN A 28 -2.06 17.59 10.13
N LEU A 29 -1.30 18.24 9.25
CA LEU A 29 -0.97 19.67 9.41
C LEU A 29 -2.23 20.54 9.47
N HIS A 30 -3.22 20.29 8.61
CA HIS A 30 -4.49 21.02 8.66
C HIS A 30 -5.24 20.78 9.97
N VAL A 31 -5.26 19.55 10.48
CA VAL A 31 -5.87 19.23 11.78
C VAL A 31 -5.18 19.98 12.92
N ASP A 32 -3.84 20.01 12.93
CA ASP A 32 -3.07 20.73 13.95
C ASP A 32 -3.35 22.25 13.89
N MET A 33 -3.49 22.81 12.69
CA MET A 33 -3.88 24.22 12.50
C MET A 33 -5.30 24.51 13.01
N VAL A 34 -6.27 23.63 12.72
CA VAL A 34 -7.64 23.74 13.26
C VAL A 34 -7.61 23.72 14.78
N ALA A 35 -6.84 22.80 15.37
CA ALA A 35 -6.74 22.64 16.82
C ALA A 35 -6.10 23.87 17.50
N ALA A 36 -5.01 24.39 16.93
CA ALA A 36 -4.37 25.61 17.40
C ALA A 36 -5.32 26.82 17.34
N PHE A 37 -6.02 26.98 16.21
CA PHE A 37 -7.01 28.04 16.04
C PHE A 37 -8.17 27.91 17.04
N ALA A 38 -8.67 26.69 17.27
CA ALA A 38 -9.71 26.44 18.26
C ALA A 38 -9.26 26.83 19.68
N ALA A 39 -8.01 26.56 20.04
CA ALA A 39 -7.45 26.99 21.33
C ALA A 39 -7.39 28.52 21.44
N GLU A 40 -6.90 29.21 20.40
CA GLU A 40 -6.87 30.69 20.36
C GLU A 40 -8.27 31.31 20.51
N CYS A 41 -9.30 30.66 19.96
CA CYS A 41 -10.69 31.09 20.12
C CYS A 41 -11.19 30.92 21.56
N VAL A 42 -10.89 29.80 22.21
CA VAL A 42 -11.27 29.53 23.61
C VAL A 42 -10.58 30.51 24.56
N ASP A 43 -9.33 30.84 24.29
CA ASP A 43 -8.54 31.79 25.09
C ASP A 43 -8.92 33.26 24.82
N GLY A 44 -9.82 33.53 23.87
CA GLY A 44 -10.23 34.88 23.48
C GLY A 44 -9.12 35.68 22.79
N ALA A 45 -8.06 35.00 22.34
CA ALA A 45 -6.92 35.60 21.64
C ALA A 45 -7.16 35.72 20.12
N ALA A 46 -8.06 34.91 19.57
CA ALA A 46 -8.42 34.96 18.16
C ALA A 46 -9.25 36.23 17.84
N PRO A 47 -8.88 36.99 16.79
CA PRO A 47 -9.74 38.06 16.28
C PRO A 47 -11.11 37.52 15.85
N ALA A 48 -12.20 38.22 16.18
CA ALA A 48 -13.56 37.79 15.80
C ALA A 48 -13.75 37.60 14.28
N ALA A 49 -12.96 38.32 13.46
CA ALA A 49 -12.94 38.17 12.01
C ALA A 49 -12.39 36.80 11.55
N SER A 50 -11.52 36.16 12.34
CA SER A 50 -10.88 34.89 11.99
C SER A 50 -11.80 33.68 12.14
N LEU A 51 -12.89 33.79 12.91
CA LEU A 51 -13.92 32.75 13.01
C LEU A 51 -14.65 32.53 11.67
N ALA A 52 -14.65 33.54 10.79
CA ALA A 52 -15.20 33.43 9.44
C ALA A 52 -14.36 32.52 8.52
N ASP A 53 -13.11 32.22 8.89
CA ASP A 53 -12.20 31.37 8.10
C ASP A 53 -12.32 29.88 8.44
N VAL A 54 -12.96 29.53 9.57
CA VAL A 54 -13.16 28.12 9.98
C VAL A 54 -13.90 27.28 8.94
N PRO A 55 -14.98 27.77 8.30
CA PRO A 55 -15.62 27.03 7.20
C PRO A 55 -14.67 26.72 6.05
N VAL A 56 -13.77 27.65 5.70
CA VAL A 56 -12.77 27.47 4.63
C VAL A 56 -11.77 26.38 5.02
N LEU A 57 -11.32 26.39 6.28
CA LEU A 57 -10.43 25.38 6.82
C LEU A 57 -11.10 23.98 6.87
N CYS A 58 -12.39 23.91 7.23
CA CYS A 58 -13.17 22.67 7.17
C CYS A 58 -13.35 22.16 5.73
N ASP A 59 -13.53 23.06 4.75
CA ASP A 59 -13.64 22.68 3.34
C ASP A 59 -12.29 22.19 2.78
N ALA A 60 -11.17 22.81 3.18
CA ALA A 60 -9.82 22.35 2.85
C ALA A 60 -9.49 20.98 3.48
N LEU A 61 -9.88 20.75 4.74
CA LEU A 61 -9.71 19.46 5.41
C LEU A 61 -10.59 18.38 4.76
N ARG A 62 -11.82 18.70 4.36
CA ARG A 62 -12.68 17.76 3.62
C ARG A 62 -12.05 17.34 2.30
N ALA A 63 -11.56 18.29 1.50
CA ALA A 63 -10.87 17.99 0.24
C ALA A 63 -9.63 17.11 0.48
N GLY A 64 -8.84 17.39 1.52
CA GLY A 64 -7.69 16.56 1.90
C GLY A 64 -8.09 15.13 2.29
N VAL A 65 -9.21 14.95 2.99
CA VAL A 65 -9.73 13.62 3.36
C VAL A 65 -10.21 12.85 2.13
N GLU A 66 -10.90 13.51 1.19
CA GLU A 66 -11.31 12.91 -0.08
C GLU A 66 -10.10 12.43 -0.89
N ASP A 67 -9.05 13.25 -0.99
CA ASP A 67 -7.80 12.92 -1.67
C ASP A 67 -7.07 11.73 -1.02
N VAL A 68 -7.00 11.70 0.31
CA VAL A 68 -6.43 10.59 1.09
C VAL A 68 -7.25 9.32 0.87
N SER A 69 -8.58 9.40 0.91
CA SER A 69 -9.47 8.25 0.73
C SER A 69 -9.34 7.65 -0.67
N SER A 70 -9.38 8.48 -1.71
CA SER A 70 -9.18 8.06 -3.09
C SER A 70 -7.81 7.40 -3.30
N SER A 71 -6.76 7.99 -2.74
CA SER A 71 -5.39 7.46 -2.86
C SER A 71 -5.20 6.18 -2.05
N ALA A 72 -5.82 6.06 -0.87
CA ALA A 72 -5.84 4.83 -0.09
C ALA A 72 -6.57 3.70 -0.82
N LEU A 73 -7.69 3.99 -1.50
CA LEU A 73 -8.40 3.00 -2.32
C LEU A 73 -7.51 2.49 -3.47
N ARG A 74 -6.80 3.39 -4.15
CA ARG A 74 -5.84 3.05 -5.21
C ARG A 74 -4.71 2.17 -4.68
N VAL A 75 -4.02 2.60 -3.62
CA VAL A 75 -2.96 1.82 -2.96
C VAL A 75 -3.48 0.45 -2.52
N ASN A 76 -4.67 0.35 -1.93
CA ASN A 76 -5.25 -0.93 -1.54
C ASN A 76 -5.47 -1.87 -2.73
N THR A 77 -5.96 -1.32 -3.85
CA THR A 77 -6.15 -2.07 -5.09
C THR A 77 -4.82 -2.60 -5.59
N ASP A 78 -3.79 -1.76 -5.65
CA ASP A 78 -2.45 -2.14 -6.08
C ASP A 78 -1.80 -3.18 -5.16
N LEU A 79 -1.98 -3.06 -3.83
CA LEU A 79 -1.51 -4.04 -2.87
C LEU A 79 -2.14 -5.42 -3.10
N VAL A 80 -3.44 -5.46 -3.41
CA VAL A 80 -4.15 -6.71 -3.74
C VAL A 80 -3.66 -7.28 -5.07
N GLU A 81 -3.52 -6.45 -6.11
CA GLU A 81 -3.02 -6.88 -7.42
C GLU A 81 -1.59 -7.43 -7.34
N VAL A 82 -0.68 -6.73 -6.67
CA VAL A 82 0.70 -7.20 -6.42
C VAL A 82 0.69 -8.52 -5.65
N GLY A 83 -0.15 -8.62 -4.61
CA GLY A 83 -0.33 -9.86 -3.85
C GLY A 83 -0.76 -11.04 -4.73
N HIS A 84 -1.66 -10.82 -5.70
CA HIS A 84 -2.10 -11.82 -6.67
C HIS A 84 -1.00 -12.19 -7.69
N LEU A 85 -0.26 -11.21 -8.20
CA LEU A 85 0.84 -11.45 -9.14
C LEU A 85 1.95 -12.28 -8.50
N VAL A 86 2.31 -11.97 -7.26
CA VAL A 86 3.26 -12.75 -6.47
C VAL A 86 2.80 -14.19 -6.30
N GLU A 87 1.53 -14.40 -5.94
CA GLU A 87 0.98 -15.74 -5.74
C GLU A 87 1.01 -16.56 -7.05
N THR A 88 0.63 -15.91 -8.15
CA THR A 88 0.63 -16.52 -9.49
C THR A 88 2.04 -16.88 -9.94
N ALA A 89 3.01 -15.98 -9.78
CA ALA A 89 4.41 -16.26 -10.03
C ALA A 89 4.88 -17.43 -9.14
N GLY A 90 4.52 -17.41 -7.85
CA GLY A 90 4.77 -18.50 -6.91
C GLY A 90 4.32 -19.86 -7.41
N GLY A 91 3.08 -19.96 -7.90
CA GLY A 91 2.51 -21.20 -8.42
C GLY A 91 3.21 -21.72 -9.67
N LEU A 92 3.54 -20.84 -10.61
CA LEU A 92 4.26 -21.22 -11.84
C LEU A 92 5.64 -21.80 -11.54
N VAL A 93 6.36 -21.21 -10.58
CA VAL A 93 7.69 -21.70 -10.22
C VAL A 93 7.56 -23.03 -9.45
N ASP A 94 6.59 -23.18 -8.54
CA ASP A 94 6.33 -24.48 -7.87
C ASP A 94 5.97 -25.60 -8.86
N GLU A 95 5.21 -25.30 -9.92
CA GLU A 95 4.90 -26.25 -10.99
C GLU A 95 6.19 -26.69 -11.72
N PHE A 96 7.04 -25.72 -12.08
CA PHE A 96 8.33 -25.99 -12.69
C PHE A 96 9.23 -26.86 -11.79
N ARG A 97 9.18 -26.65 -10.47
CA ARG A 97 9.88 -27.51 -9.49
C ARG A 97 9.36 -28.94 -9.53
N GLY A 98 8.05 -29.12 -9.56
CA GLY A 98 7.43 -30.44 -9.67
C GLY A 98 7.91 -31.18 -10.92
N PHE A 99 7.92 -30.48 -12.05
CA PHE A 99 8.43 -30.99 -13.32
C PHE A 99 9.92 -31.39 -13.23
N LEU A 100 10.78 -30.55 -12.67
CA LEU A 100 12.19 -30.85 -12.52
C LEU A 100 12.46 -32.02 -11.56
N GLY A 101 11.69 -32.12 -10.47
CA GLY A 101 11.76 -33.26 -9.56
C GLY A 101 11.45 -34.59 -10.29
N GLN A 102 10.40 -34.60 -11.12
CA GLN A 102 10.04 -35.76 -11.94
C GLN A 102 11.12 -36.08 -12.99
N TRP A 103 11.64 -35.06 -13.67
CA TRP A 103 12.73 -35.21 -14.63
C TRP A 103 13.98 -35.81 -13.98
N ARG A 104 14.33 -35.37 -12.76
CA ARG A 104 15.49 -35.90 -12.02
C ARG A 104 15.33 -37.38 -11.67
N ILE A 105 14.12 -37.80 -11.28
CA ILE A 105 13.80 -39.21 -11.03
C ILE A 105 14.01 -40.03 -12.31
N LEU A 106 13.60 -39.51 -13.47
CA LEU A 106 13.79 -40.17 -14.77
C LEU A 106 15.27 -40.27 -15.15
N VAL A 107 16.05 -39.19 -15.03
CA VAL A 107 17.49 -39.17 -15.34
C VAL A 107 18.25 -40.20 -14.49
N MET A 108 17.93 -40.29 -13.19
CA MET A 108 18.52 -41.28 -12.29
C MET A 108 18.12 -42.70 -12.67
N ARG A 109 16.84 -42.94 -12.97
CA ARG A 109 16.32 -44.25 -13.39
C ARG A 109 16.98 -44.79 -14.66
N HIS A 110 17.27 -43.91 -15.62
CA HIS A 110 17.90 -44.27 -16.89
C HIS A 110 19.44 -44.28 -16.85
N ARG A 111 20.07 -44.10 -15.67
CA ARG A 111 21.53 -44.03 -15.49
C ARG A 111 22.23 -42.97 -16.36
N LEU A 112 21.50 -41.95 -16.81
CA LEU A 112 22.03 -40.83 -17.59
C LEU A 112 22.75 -39.78 -16.72
N GLY A 113 22.74 -39.96 -15.40
CA GLY A 113 23.26 -39.00 -14.42
C GLY A 113 24.77 -38.75 -14.45
N ALA A 114 25.57 -39.50 -15.22
CA ALA A 114 26.96 -39.16 -15.48
C ALA A 114 27.10 -38.18 -16.66
N ALA A 115 26.35 -38.40 -17.74
CA ALA A 115 26.39 -37.55 -18.94
C ALA A 115 25.72 -36.19 -18.74
N LEU A 116 24.74 -36.11 -17.83
CA LEU A 116 23.97 -34.87 -17.56
C LEU A 116 24.47 -34.09 -16.34
N ARG A 117 25.40 -34.65 -15.54
CA ARG A 117 25.81 -34.06 -14.25
C ARG A 117 26.31 -32.63 -14.36
N GLU A 118 27.12 -32.35 -15.38
CA GLU A 118 27.70 -31.04 -15.62
C GLU A 118 26.67 -29.97 -15.98
N HIS A 119 25.46 -30.37 -16.39
CA HIS A 119 24.38 -29.47 -16.77
C HIS A 119 23.33 -29.33 -15.65
N VAL A 120 23.14 -30.39 -14.85
CA VAL A 120 22.17 -30.40 -13.75
C VAL A 120 22.62 -29.56 -12.56
N GLY A 121 23.92 -29.57 -12.21
CA GLY A 121 24.43 -28.79 -11.07
C GLY A 121 24.15 -27.29 -11.15
N PRO A 122 24.51 -26.60 -12.25
CA PRO A 122 24.20 -25.18 -12.42
C PRO A 122 22.70 -24.86 -12.40
N ILE A 123 21.87 -25.76 -12.96
CA ILE A 123 20.41 -25.62 -12.92
C ILE A 123 19.92 -25.66 -11.46
N ASP A 124 20.42 -26.61 -10.67
CA ASP A 124 20.08 -26.75 -9.24
C ASP A 124 20.48 -25.52 -8.42
N ASP A 125 21.68 -24.96 -8.64
CA ASP A 125 22.14 -23.75 -7.94
C ASP A 125 21.27 -22.53 -8.27
N GLN A 126 20.95 -22.36 -9.56
CA GLN A 126 20.13 -21.25 -10.04
C GLN A 126 18.68 -21.38 -9.56
N LEU A 127 18.15 -22.60 -9.43
CA LEU A 127 16.87 -22.90 -8.79
C LEU A 127 16.90 -22.54 -7.30
N GLY A 128 17.94 -22.96 -6.57
CA GLY A 128 18.13 -22.64 -5.16
C GLY A 128 18.03 -21.13 -4.90
N ALA A 129 18.77 -20.33 -5.66
CA ALA A 129 18.73 -18.88 -5.56
C ALA A 129 17.36 -18.29 -5.93
N THR A 130 16.70 -18.85 -6.94
CA THR A 130 15.34 -18.42 -7.35
C THR A 130 14.32 -18.70 -6.24
N TRP A 131 14.51 -19.75 -5.44
CA TRP A 131 13.60 -20.08 -4.32
C TRP A 131 13.67 -19.09 -3.17
N ASP A 132 14.88 -18.71 -2.76
CA ASP A 132 15.04 -17.71 -1.71
C ASP A 132 14.42 -16.38 -2.11
N GLN A 133 14.53 -16.02 -3.39
CA GLN A 133 13.88 -14.83 -3.95
C GLN A 133 12.35 -14.97 -3.96
N LEU A 134 11.81 -16.12 -4.36
CA LEU A 134 10.38 -16.39 -4.37
C LEU A 134 9.78 -16.39 -2.95
N ALA A 135 10.49 -16.91 -1.96
CA ALA A 135 10.07 -16.88 -0.57
C ALA A 135 9.92 -15.43 -0.07
N ARG A 136 10.89 -14.57 -0.39
CA ARG A 136 10.81 -13.12 -0.11
C ARG A 136 9.65 -12.45 -0.84
N LEU A 137 9.41 -12.81 -2.10
CA LEU A 137 8.26 -12.29 -2.85
C LEU A 137 6.94 -12.71 -2.20
N ARG A 138 6.79 -13.98 -1.78
CA ARG A 138 5.59 -14.45 -1.07
C ARG A 138 5.38 -13.73 0.25
N GLU A 139 6.45 -13.50 1.01
CA GLU A 139 6.38 -12.70 2.23
C GLU A 139 5.92 -11.27 1.95
N LEU A 140 6.45 -10.64 0.89
CA LEU A 140 6.02 -9.34 0.42
C LEU A 140 4.53 -9.35 0.03
N GLY A 141 4.08 -10.35 -0.76
CA GLY A 141 2.67 -10.47 -1.13
C GLY A 141 1.74 -10.66 0.07
N ALA A 142 2.17 -11.45 1.07
CA ALA A 142 1.43 -11.59 2.32
C ALA A 142 1.42 -10.29 3.14
N HIS A 143 2.52 -9.54 3.14
CA HIS A 143 2.58 -8.21 3.75
C HIS A 143 1.63 -7.24 3.04
N CYS A 144 1.61 -7.20 1.71
CA CYS A 144 0.72 -6.34 0.94
C CYS A 144 -0.75 -6.60 1.27
N ARG A 145 -1.17 -7.87 1.36
CA ARG A 145 -2.55 -8.23 1.75
C ARG A 145 -2.93 -7.77 3.15
N ARG A 146 -1.98 -7.76 4.09
CA ARG A 146 -2.20 -7.28 5.47
C ARG A 146 -2.12 -5.76 5.60
N ALA A 147 -1.49 -5.09 4.65
CA ALA A 147 -1.28 -3.64 4.69
C ALA A 147 -2.48 -2.84 4.16
N VAL A 148 -3.52 -3.52 3.66
CA VAL A 148 -4.78 -2.88 3.24
C VAL A 148 -5.43 -2.19 4.44
N VAL A 149 -5.76 -0.92 4.29
CA VAL A 149 -6.37 -0.09 5.35
C VAL A 149 -7.71 0.48 4.89
N THR A 150 -8.68 0.57 5.80
CA THR A 150 -9.96 1.25 5.52
C THR A 150 -9.93 2.67 6.05
N VAL A 151 -10.30 3.63 5.21
CA VAL A 151 -10.50 5.03 5.61
C VAL A 151 -11.99 5.24 5.88
N ASP A 152 -12.36 5.59 7.10
CA ASP A 152 -13.74 5.90 7.48
C ASP A 152 -14.05 7.38 7.18
N THR A 153 -14.41 7.66 5.92
CA THR A 153 -14.74 9.02 5.49
C THR A 153 -16.01 9.53 6.14
N ALA A 154 -16.96 8.66 6.48
CA ALA A 154 -18.24 9.05 7.08
C ALA A 154 -18.05 9.58 8.51
N ALA A 155 -17.22 8.92 9.32
CA ALA A 155 -16.85 9.42 10.64
C ALA A 155 -16.16 10.79 10.54
N MET A 156 -15.23 10.96 9.58
CA MET A 156 -14.51 12.22 9.38
C MET A 156 -15.44 13.37 8.93
N GLU A 157 -16.38 13.10 8.02
CA GLU A 157 -17.40 14.06 7.60
C GLU A 157 -18.31 14.50 8.75
N SER A 158 -18.71 13.56 9.62
CA SER A 158 -19.51 13.86 10.80
C SER A 158 -18.80 14.82 11.75
N GLU A 159 -17.54 14.55 12.09
CA GLU A 159 -16.74 15.40 12.96
C GLU A 159 -16.53 16.80 12.38
N LEU A 160 -16.21 16.90 11.08
CA LEU A 160 -16.12 18.17 10.36
C LEU A 160 -17.43 18.98 10.40
N GLY A 161 -18.57 18.30 10.29
CA GLY A 161 -19.89 18.92 10.41
C GLY A 161 -20.12 19.54 11.79
N LEU A 162 -19.70 18.86 12.87
CA LEU A 162 -19.81 19.36 14.24
C LEU A 162 -18.97 20.61 14.46
N VAL A 163 -17.71 20.62 13.99
CA VAL A 163 -16.81 21.79 14.09
C VAL A 163 -17.40 22.99 13.34
N ARG A 164 -17.93 22.78 12.13
CA ARG A 164 -18.55 23.85 11.33
C ARG A 164 -19.74 24.47 12.05
N LEU A 165 -20.62 23.66 12.63
CA LEU A 165 -21.79 24.13 13.37
C LEU A 165 -21.40 24.89 14.64
N ALA A 166 -20.35 24.45 15.34
CA ALA A 166 -19.84 25.15 16.51
C ALA A 166 -19.31 26.55 16.14
N ALA A 167 -18.51 26.66 15.08
CA ALA A 167 -17.96 27.94 14.63
C ALA A 167 -19.04 28.95 14.24
N LEU A 168 -20.08 28.51 13.51
CA LEU A 168 -21.20 29.37 13.11
C LEU A 168 -22.01 29.90 14.32
N ARG A 169 -22.07 29.15 15.42
CA ARG A 169 -22.76 29.59 16.65
C ARG A 169 -21.98 30.62 17.44
N VAL A 170 -20.65 30.61 17.36
CA VAL A 170 -19.78 31.58 18.06
C VAL A 170 -19.65 32.89 17.28
N ALA A 171 -19.81 32.84 15.96
CA ALA A 171 -19.74 34.02 15.08
C ALA A 171 -21.07 34.80 14.96
N ALA A 172 -22.19 34.28 15.49
CA ALA A 172 -23.52 34.89 15.45
C ALA A 172 -23.84 35.65 16.74
#